data_AF-A0A9D6IXM8-F1
#
_entry.id   AF-A0A9D6IXM8-F1
#
_cell.length_a   1.000
_cell.length_b   1.000
_cell.length_c   1.000
_cell.angle_alpha   90.00
_cell.angle_beta   90.00
_cell.angle_gamma   90.00
#
_symmetry.space_group_name_H-M   'P 1'
#
loop_
_entity.id
_entity.type
_entity.pdbx_description
1 polymer ?
#
loop_
_entity_poly.entity_id
_entity_poly.type
_entity_poly.pdbx_seq_one_letter_code
_entity_poly.pdbx_strand_id
1 'polypeptide(L)'
;VTEVAYVLSSPRAPYRLSHEEIRARLLPIIALRGLKLPHKRIYQRALEVWAAHPFLDFEDALATAHMEEQGIREILSYDTDFDRISGVARVEP
;
A
#
# COMPACT_ATOMS: atom_id res chain seq x y z
N VAL A 1 9.16 4.24 -1.47
CA VAL A 1 7.77 4.74 -1.46
C VAL A 1 7.21 4.67 -0.05
N THR A 2 7.39 3.56 0.65
CA THR A 2 6.99 3.36 2.07
C THR A 2 7.38 4.51 3.00
N GLU A 3 8.64 4.92 3.04
CA GLU A 3 9.08 6.05 3.88
C GLU A 3 8.33 7.35 3.56
N VAL A 4 8.05 7.61 2.28
CA VAL A 4 7.30 8.79 1.86
C VAL A 4 5.85 8.69 2.34
N ALA A 5 5.23 7.52 2.24
CA ALA A 5 3.88 7.28 2.76
C ALA A 5 3.83 7.51 4.27
N TYR A 6 4.78 6.95 5.03
CA TYR A 6 4.91 7.13 6.47
C TYR A 6 5.09 8.61 6.87
N VAL A 7 6.05 9.32 6.25
CA VAL A 7 6.30 10.74 6.58
C VAL A 7 5.08 11.61 6.29
N LEU A 8 4.33 11.31 5.23
CA LEU A 8 3.15 12.10 4.87
C LEU A 8 1.93 11.79 5.73
N SER A 9 1.74 10.54 6.16
CA SER A 9 0.57 10.13 6.98
C SER A 9 0.78 10.27 8.47
N SER A 10 2.03 10.18 8.95
CA SER A 10 2.33 10.02 10.37
C SER A 10 1.76 11.16 11.22
N PRO A 11 1.08 10.85 12.35
CA PRO A 11 0.60 11.85 13.29
C PRO A 11 1.76 12.61 13.99
N ARG A 12 2.95 12.01 13.98
CA ARG A 12 4.19 12.59 14.53
C ARG A 12 4.90 13.52 13.54
N ALA A 13 4.53 13.47 12.26
CA ALA A 13 5.04 14.34 11.22
C ALA A 13 4.12 15.58 11.03
N PRO A 14 4.61 16.67 10.42
CA PRO A 14 3.82 17.90 10.26
C PRO A 14 2.68 17.77 9.24
N TYR A 15 2.73 16.79 8.33
CA TYR A 15 1.82 16.70 7.18
C TYR A 15 0.46 16.11 7.53
N ARG A 16 0.43 14.93 8.19
CA ARG A 16 -0.81 14.25 8.65
C ARG A 16 -1.88 14.11 7.57
N LEU A 17 -1.45 13.83 6.34
CA LEU A 17 -2.33 13.70 5.20
C LEU A 17 -3.08 12.37 5.27
N SER A 18 -4.33 12.37 4.80
CA SER A 18 -5.09 11.11 4.65
C SER A 18 -4.50 10.21 3.55
N HIS A 19 -4.82 8.91 3.56
CA HIS A 19 -4.31 7.98 2.55
C HIS A 19 -4.76 8.38 1.13
N GLU A 20 -6.00 8.85 0.98
CA GLU A 20 -6.53 9.36 -0.29
C GLU A 20 -5.75 10.58 -0.80
N GLU A 21 -5.45 11.51 0.10
CA GLU A 21 -4.66 12.69 -0.15
C GLU A 21 -3.22 12.38 -0.58
N ILE A 22 -2.61 11.36 0.03
CA ILE A 22 -1.27 10.90 -0.33
C ILE A 22 -1.31 10.20 -1.68
N ARG A 23 -2.28 9.32 -1.92
CA ARG A 23 -2.51 8.69 -3.23
C ARG A 23 -2.63 9.75 -4.33
N ALA A 24 -3.49 10.74 -4.14
CA ALA A 24 -3.72 11.79 -5.14
C ALA A 24 -2.45 12.58 -5.49
N ARG A 25 -1.55 12.79 -4.52
CA ARG A 25 -0.29 13.53 -4.72
C ARG A 25 0.86 12.66 -5.24
N LEU A 26 0.98 11.41 -4.79
CA LEU A 26 2.06 10.51 -5.17
C LEU A 26 1.82 9.80 -6.51
N LEU A 27 0.55 9.51 -6.87
CA LEU A 27 0.25 8.77 -8.09
C LEU A 27 0.77 9.47 -9.37
N PRO A 28 0.61 10.80 -9.55
CA PRO A 28 1.19 11.51 -10.70
C PRO A 28 2.73 11.45 -10.73
N ILE A 29 3.38 11.54 -9.56
CA ILE A 29 4.85 11.48 -9.44
C ILE A 29 5.35 10.10 -9.85
N ILE A 30 4.72 9.03 -9.35
CA ILE A 30 5.06 7.65 -9.69
C ILE A 30 4.82 7.37 -11.18
N ALA A 31 3.77 7.97 -11.76
CA ALA A 31 3.42 7.83 -13.17
C ALA A 31 4.37 8.59 -14.13
N LEU A 32 5.27 9.45 -13.63
CA LEU A 32 6.21 10.17 -14.47
C LEU A 32 7.08 9.21 -15.28
N ARG A 33 7.11 9.40 -16.61
CA ARG A 33 7.91 8.56 -17.52
C ARG A 33 9.40 8.58 -17.15
N GLY A 34 9.92 9.73 -16.73
CA GLY A 34 11.33 9.93 -16.37
C GLY A 34 11.74 9.34 -15.02
N LEU A 35 10.79 9.00 -14.14
CA LEU A 35 11.11 8.37 -12.86
C LEU A 35 11.57 6.93 -13.12
N LYS A 36 12.78 6.56 -12.72
CA LYS A 36 13.23 5.15 -12.80
C LYS A 36 12.88 4.44 -11.51
N LEU A 37 11.79 3.68 -11.54
CA LEU A 37 11.30 2.89 -10.41
C LEU A 37 10.91 1.51 -10.96
N PRO A 38 11.57 0.42 -10.55
CA PRO A 38 11.19 -0.93 -10.94
C PRO A 38 9.75 -1.23 -10.53
N HIS A 39 9.02 -2.03 -11.31
CA HIS A 39 7.67 -2.49 -10.96
C HIS A 39 6.68 -1.37 -10.55
N LYS A 40 6.72 -0.20 -11.23
CA LYS A 40 5.88 0.97 -10.91
C LYS A 40 4.41 0.65 -10.65
N ARG A 41 3.86 -0.29 -11.42
CA ARG A 41 2.45 -0.70 -11.35
C ARG A 41 2.09 -1.23 -9.96
N ILE A 42 3.00 -1.92 -9.28
CA ILE A 42 2.80 -2.42 -7.92
C ILE A 42 2.61 -1.24 -6.95
N TYR A 43 3.47 -0.22 -7.03
CA TYR A 43 3.32 0.95 -6.15
C TYR A 43 2.06 1.76 -6.44
N GLN A 44 1.65 1.87 -7.71
CA GLN A 44 0.38 2.47 -8.07
C GLN A 44 -0.78 1.69 -7.47
N ARG A 45 -0.74 0.36 -7.56
CA ARG A 45 -1.75 -0.53 -7.00
C ARG A 45 -1.79 -0.47 -5.48
N ALA A 46 -0.63 -0.46 -4.81
CA ALA A 46 -0.53 -0.31 -3.36
C ALA A 46 -1.18 0.99 -2.87
N LEU A 47 -0.97 2.11 -3.58
CA LEU A 47 -1.63 3.39 -3.25
C LEU A 47 -3.17 3.31 -3.41
N GLU A 48 -3.67 2.56 -4.38
CA GLU A 48 -5.11 2.33 -4.53
C GLU A 48 -5.67 1.48 -3.39
N VAL A 49 -5.02 0.35 -3.07
CA VAL A 49 -5.41 -0.54 -1.96
C VAL A 49 -5.41 0.23 -0.65
N TRP A 50 -4.35 0.98 -0.37
CA TRP A 50 -4.18 1.74 0.86
C TRP A 50 -5.20 2.86 1.04
N ALA A 51 -5.54 3.57 -0.05
CA ALA A 51 -6.59 4.58 -0.01
C ALA A 51 -8.00 3.98 0.16
N ALA A 52 -8.24 2.78 -0.37
CA ALA A 52 -9.52 2.08 -0.23
C ALA A 52 -9.69 1.41 1.15
N HIS A 53 -8.60 1.13 1.87
CA HIS A 53 -8.62 0.44 3.16
C HIS A 53 -7.86 1.26 4.22
N PRO A 54 -8.51 2.25 4.85
CA PRO A 54 -7.85 3.18 5.80
C PRO A 54 -7.26 2.53 7.05
N PHE A 55 -7.60 1.26 7.31
CA PHE A 55 -7.07 0.48 8.43
C PHE A 55 -5.72 -0.17 8.13
N LEU A 56 -5.36 -0.33 6.85
CA LEU A 56 -4.07 -0.91 6.47
C LEU A 56 -2.96 0.12 6.64
N ASP A 57 -1.81 -0.35 7.07
CA ASP A 57 -0.56 0.37 6.83
C ASP A 57 -0.17 0.28 5.33
N PHE A 58 0.86 1.03 4.94
CA PHE A 58 1.24 1.05 3.53
C PHE A 58 1.99 -0.22 3.12
N GLU A 59 2.70 -0.84 4.06
CA GLU A 59 3.45 -2.08 3.92
C GLU A 59 2.53 -3.27 3.58
N ASP A 60 1.40 -3.41 4.27
CA ASP A 60 0.39 -4.43 4.03
C ASP A 60 -0.38 -4.19 2.74
N ALA A 61 -0.64 -2.93 2.40
CA ALA A 61 -1.20 -2.58 1.09
C ALA A 61 -0.21 -2.92 -0.05
N LEU A 62 1.10 -2.77 0.19
CA LEU A 62 2.14 -3.17 -0.76
C LEU A 62 2.26 -4.70 -0.87
N ALA A 63 2.21 -5.42 0.25
CA ALA A 63 2.16 -6.88 0.27
C ALA A 63 0.94 -7.41 -0.50
N THR A 64 -0.23 -6.81 -0.27
CA THR A 64 -1.47 -7.13 -0.99
C THR A 64 -1.33 -6.89 -2.50
N ALA A 65 -0.73 -5.77 -2.91
CA ALA A 65 -0.50 -5.49 -4.33
C ALA A 65 0.46 -6.50 -4.99
N HIS A 66 1.47 -6.97 -4.26
CA HIS A 66 2.35 -8.05 -4.72
C HIS A 66 1.60 -9.38 -4.84
N MET A 67 0.77 -9.72 -3.86
CA MET A 67 -0.06 -10.93 -3.87
C MET A 67 -1.00 -10.95 -5.08
N GLU A 68 -1.67 -9.83 -5.36
CA GLU A 68 -2.53 -9.67 -6.53
C GLU A 68 -1.76 -9.85 -7.85
N GLU A 69 -0.58 -9.23 -7.99
CA GLU A 69 0.24 -9.35 -9.20
C GLU A 69 0.72 -10.79 -9.44
N GLN A 70 1.03 -11.51 -8.36
CA GLN A 70 1.59 -12.87 -8.41
C GLN A 70 0.51 -13.97 -8.35
N GLY A 71 -0.76 -13.60 -8.18
CA GLY A 71 -1.86 -14.55 -8.00
C GLY A 71 -1.80 -15.34 -6.69
N ILE A 72 -1.08 -14.82 -5.68
CA ILE A 72 -0.99 -15.41 -4.35
C ILE A 72 -2.23 -15.04 -3.55
N ARG A 73 -2.85 -16.01 -2.89
CA ARG A 73 -4.07 -15.80 -2.09
C ARG A 73 -3.87 -16.02 -0.61
N GLU A 74 -2.78 -16.66 -0.20
CA GLU A 74 -2.51 -16.97 1.19
C GLU A 74 -1.31 -16.18 1.68
N ILE A 75 -1.41 -15.61 2.88
CA ILE A 75 -0.31 -14.92 3.55
C ILE A 75 -0.10 -15.50 4.94
N LEU A 76 1.15 -15.84 5.26
CA LEU A 76 1.56 -16.22 6.61
C LEU A 76 1.78 -14.94 7.42
N SER A 77 0.88 -14.64 8.35
CA SER A 77 0.95 -13.40 9.15
C SER A 77 0.25 -13.53 10.49
N TYR A 78 0.81 -12.88 11.50
CA TYR A 78 0.15 -12.64 12.79
C TYR A 78 -0.76 -11.41 12.75
N ASP A 79 -0.66 -10.56 11.72
CA ASP A 79 -1.49 -9.36 11.60
C ASP A 79 -2.89 -9.72 11.10
N THR A 80 -3.88 -9.57 11.97
CA THR A 80 -5.28 -9.87 11.67
C THR A 80 -5.93 -8.89 10.69
N ASP A 81 -5.32 -7.75 10.38
CA ASP A 81 -5.91 -6.80 9.42
C ASP A 81 -6.03 -7.40 8.01
N PHE A 82 -5.20 -8.39 7.66
CA PHE A 82 -5.34 -9.15 6.42
C PHE A 82 -6.66 -9.93 6.31
N ASP A 83 -7.30 -10.31 7.43
CA ASP A 83 -8.60 -11.01 7.44
C ASP A 83 -9.73 -10.15 6.85
N ARG A 84 -9.50 -8.83 6.71
CA ARG A 84 -10.45 -7.84 6.20
C ARG A 84 -10.27 -7.54 4.71
N ILE A 85 -9.24 -8.12 4.08
CA ILE A 85 -8.93 -7.90 2.66
C ILE A 85 -9.57 -9.00 1.82
N SER A 86 -10.49 -8.61 0.94
CA SER A 86 -11.15 -9.56 0.04
C SER A 86 -10.14 -10.24 -0.89
N GLY A 87 -10.18 -11.58 -0.96
CA GLY A 87 -9.29 -12.37 -1.81
C GLY A 87 -7.95 -12.74 -1.18
N VAL A 88 -7.69 -12.29 0.06
CA VAL A 88 -6.56 -12.70 0.89
C VAL A 88 -7.04 -13.62 2.00
N ALA A 89 -6.34 -14.73 2.19
CA ALA A 89 -6.53 -15.67 3.29
C ALA A 89 -5.30 -15.61 4.18
N ARG A 90 -5.46 -15.14 5.42
CA ARG A 90 -4.39 -15.15 6.40
C ARG A 90 -4.28 -16.55 7.00
N VAL A 91 -3.06 -17.07 7.08
CA VAL A 91 -2.72 -18.28 7.83
C VAL A 91 -1.78 -17.86 8.96
N GLU A 92 -2.16 -18.17 10.19
CA GLU A 92 -1.28 -17.95 11.33
C GLU A 92 -0.18 -19.03 11.35
N PRO A 93 1.11 -18.67 11.48
CA PRO A 93 2.23 -19.62 11.48
C PRO A 93 2.22 -20.64 12.63
#